data_AF-A0A139HSJ1-F1
#
_entry.id   AF-A0A139HSJ1-F1
#
_cell.length_a   1.000
_cell.length_b   1.000
_cell.length_c   1.000
_cell.angle_alpha   90.00
_cell.angle_beta   90.00
_cell.angle_gamma   90.00
#
_symmetry.space_group_name_H-M   'P 1'
#
loop_
_entity.id
_entity.type
_entity.pdbx_description
1 polymer ?
#
loop_
_entity_poly.entity_id
_entity_poly.type
_entity_poly.pdbx_seq_one_letter_code
_entity_poly.pdbx_strand_id
1 'polypeptide(L)'
;MASEPDLEPNQELELKNTVVSLSYRAPGRIADPNFKFFQEPRAHPKLVEAFRAFGFDGSQPDPFSQIRWDDPASRSQMAWSEATTTKLYNTMPNDLPEDEDEPEIDQETRTFTSFDGVERKLYIFRPANQDRPLPCVVYFHGGGMVIMDTANKVHFRWCMSLAAQGIVAIAVDFRNAYSRGKHNPFPIGLKDCASAVRHIASNRSSFKVEKVALQGEDGGGNLALATALMSKKEGWVGELAGIYAYSPCISNGYGWSDARKLKELPSLYECEGYWLYTTMLAGMGFYYSGEDIRNPLAWPYHASIEDCVGLPPHVLAMDELDPLRDEGMAYHRKLLAAGVEANAQVNLGVVHAAALMFRKLIPESHLKVTRDVAAFVKSL
;
A
#
# COMPACT_ATOMS: atom_id res chain seq x y z
N MET A 1 -40.49 54.10 18.38
CA MET A 1 -40.25 53.13 19.47
C MET A 1 -41.07 51.90 19.14
N ALA A 2 -40.47 50.99 18.35
CA ALA A 2 -41.04 49.70 18.02
C ALA A 2 -40.41 48.68 18.97
N SER A 3 -41.26 47.83 19.55
CA SER A 3 -40.94 46.80 20.54
C SER A 3 -40.03 45.72 19.96
N GLU A 4 -38.89 45.48 20.61
CA GLU A 4 -38.07 44.28 20.41
C GLU A 4 -38.77 43.05 21.04
N PRO A 5 -38.61 41.85 20.46
CA PRO A 5 -39.20 40.62 20.98
C PRO A 5 -38.40 40.06 22.17
N ASP A 6 -39.11 39.53 23.16
CA ASP A 6 -38.57 38.81 24.30
C ASP A 6 -37.70 37.63 23.87
N LEU A 7 -36.41 37.67 24.21
CA LEU A 7 -35.51 36.53 24.14
C LEU A 7 -35.67 35.72 25.43
N GLU A 8 -36.22 34.51 25.30
CA GLU A 8 -36.26 33.50 26.36
C GLU A 8 -34.86 33.28 26.97
N PRO A 9 -34.76 33.10 28.31
CA PRO A 9 -33.48 32.87 28.97
C PRO A 9 -32.89 31.50 28.56
N ASN A 10 -31.59 31.53 28.22
CA ASN A 10 -30.71 30.39 27.95
C ASN A 10 -31.21 29.06 28.53
N GLN A 11 -31.60 28.13 27.64
CA GLN A 11 -31.54 26.71 27.96
C GLN A 11 -30.06 26.36 28.17
N GLU A 12 -29.66 26.21 29.44
CA GLU A 12 -28.42 25.53 29.78
C GLU A 12 -28.47 24.15 29.13
N LEU A 13 -27.65 23.95 28.10
CA LEU A 13 -27.31 22.63 27.61
C LEU A 13 -26.65 21.88 28.78
N GLU A 14 -27.43 21.06 29.48
CA GLU A 14 -26.90 20.05 30.38
C GLU A 14 -25.97 19.14 29.56
N LEU A 15 -24.67 19.48 29.57
CA LEU A 15 -23.62 18.54 29.27
C LEU A 15 -23.74 17.43 30.31
N LYS A 16 -24.48 16.38 29.96
CA LYS A 16 -24.46 15.12 30.71
C LYS A 16 -23.00 14.74 30.86
N ASN A 17 -22.47 14.96 32.07
CA ASN A 17 -21.18 14.48 32.53
C ASN A 17 -21.20 12.95 32.52
N THR A 18 -21.16 12.39 31.33
CA THR A 18 -20.79 11.01 31.12
C THR A 18 -19.29 11.02 31.30
N VAL A 19 -18.86 10.82 32.54
CA VAL A 19 -17.47 10.44 32.82
C VAL A 19 -17.29 9.11 32.10
N VAL A 20 -16.88 9.17 30.83
CA VAL A 20 -16.35 8.00 30.14
C VAL A 20 -15.17 7.61 31.01
N SER A 21 -15.26 6.46 31.67
CA SER A 21 -14.13 5.87 32.37
C SER A 21 -13.00 5.74 31.35
N LEU A 22 -12.06 6.69 31.36
CA LEU A 22 -10.87 6.71 30.52
C LEU A 22 -9.82 5.71 31.06
N SER A 23 -10.27 4.54 31.51
CA SER A 23 -9.38 3.42 31.77
C SER A 23 -8.86 2.94 30.41
N TYR A 24 -7.56 3.07 30.17
CA TYR A 24 -6.92 2.56 28.96
C TYR A 24 -7.27 1.08 28.77
N ARG A 25 -7.84 0.75 27.60
CA ARG A 25 -8.08 -0.62 27.15
C ARG A 25 -7.17 -0.84 25.94
N ALA A 26 -6.49 -1.98 25.90
CA ALA A 26 -5.70 -2.33 24.73
C ALA A 26 -6.59 -2.36 23.46
N PRO A 27 -6.06 -2.02 22.29
CA PRO A 27 -6.85 -1.97 21.07
C PRO A 27 -7.17 -3.37 20.51
N GLY A 28 -8.26 -3.45 19.74
CA GLY A 28 -8.63 -4.60 18.93
C GLY A 28 -8.47 -5.94 19.64
N ARG A 29 -7.82 -6.89 18.95
CA ARG A 29 -7.66 -8.26 19.44
C ARG A 29 -6.71 -8.41 20.63
N ILE A 30 -5.89 -7.41 20.93
CA ILE A 30 -5.01 -7.43 22.11
C ILE A 30 -5.85 -7.38 23.38
N ALA A 31 -6.95 -6.62 23.41
CA ALA A 31 -7.84 -6.59 24.58
C ALA A 31 -8.81 -7.77 24.63
N ASP A 32 -9.22 -8.30 23.49
CA ASP A 32 -10.12 -9.44 23.40
C ASP A 32 -9.78 -10.27 22.15
N PRO A 33 -9.23 -11.49 22.26
CA PRO A 33 -8.85 -12.31 21.11
C PRO A 33 -9.98 -12.59 20.11
N ASN A 34 -11.25 -12.44 20.53
CA ASN A 34 -12.43 -12.62 19.68
C ASN A 34 -12.91 -11.33 19.02
N PHE A 35 -12.27 -10.19 19.31
CA PHE A 35 -12.67 -8.89 18.80
C PHE A 35 -12.62 -8.86 17.27
N LYS A 36 -13.70 -8.37 16.65
CA LYS A 36 -13.88 -8.34 15.20
C LYS A 36 -13.92 -6.92 14.67
N PHE A 37 -13.65 -6.78 13.38
CA PHE A 37 -13.63 -5.47 12.72
C PHE A 37 -14.96 -4.71 12.87
N PHE A 38 -16.12 -5.39 12.83
CA PHE A 38 -17.40 -4.71 13.04
C PHE A 38 -17.60 -4.08 14.44
N GLN A 39 -16.76 -4.46 15.41
CA GLN A 39 -16.79 -3.93 16.77
C GLN A 39 -15.79 -2.78 16.96
N GLU A 40 -14.95 -2.50 15.96
CA GLU A 40 -13.82 -1.59 16.06
C GLU A 40 -14.26 -0.12 16.17
N PRO A 41 -14.18 0.50 17.36
CA PRO A 41 -14.64 1.87 17.54
C PRO A 41 -13.77 2.90 16.81
N ARG A 42 -12.54 2.52 16.43
CA ARG A 42 -11.65 3.37 15.63
C ARG A 42 -12.04 3.39 14.15
N ALA A 43 -12.72 2.35 13.66
CA ALA A 43 -12.96 2.18 12.24
C ALA A 43 -13.93 3.21 11.68
N HIS A 44 -13.65 3.66 10.46
CA HIS A 44 -14.54 4.54 9.72
C HIS A 44 -15.89 3.83 9.51
N PRO A 45 -17.02 4.41 9.94
CA PRO A 45 -18.30 3.72 10.01
C PRO A 45 -18.80 3.21 8.65
N LYS A 46 -18.55 3.97 7.56
CA LYS A 46 -18.86 3.52 6.19
C LYS A 46 -18.11 2.24 5.78
N LEU A 47 -16.87 2.05 6.24
CA LEU A 47 -16.11 0.83 5.95
C LEU A 47 -16.71 -0.34 6.71
N VAL A 48 -17.07 -0.15 7.98
CA VAL A 48 -17.73 -1.18 8.80
C VAL A 48 -19.04 -1.63 8.16
N GLU A 49 -19.88 -0.68 7.73
CA GLU A 49 -21.15 -0.99 7.06
C GLU A 49 -20.94 -1.77 5.76
N ALA A 50 -20.03 -1.30 4.89
CA ALA A 50 -19.72 -1.98 3.64
C ALA A 50 -19.16 -3.39 3.87
N PHE A 51 -18.23 -3.55 4.81
CA PHE A 51 -17.60 -4.84 5.08
C PHE A 51 -18.62 -5.83 5.63
N ARG A 52 -19.56 -5.37 6.45
CA ARG A 52 -20.66 -6.22 6.93
C ARG A 52 -21.55 -6.66 5.77
N ALA A 53 -21.88 -5.76 4.84
CA ALA A 53 -22.69 -6.09 3.67
C ALA A 53 -22.04 -7.15 2.75
N PHE A 54 -20.70 -7.17 2.67
CA PHE A 54 -19.94 -8.13 1.87
C PHE A 54 -19.40 -9.35 2.65
N GLY A 55 -19.62 -9.43 3.96
CA GLY A 55 -19.11 -10.51 4.80
C GLY A 55 -17.61 -10.44 5.12
N PHE A 56 -16.99 -9.27 4.97
CA PHE A 56 -15.58 -9.00 5.30
C PHE A 56 -15.37 -8.36 6.67
N ASP A 57 -16.40 -8.29 7.50
CA ASP A 57 -16.36 -7.63 8.82
C ASP A 57 -15.75 -8.49 9.95
N GLY A 58 -15.16 -9.64 9.59
CA GLY A 58 -14.57 -10.61 10.51
C GLY A 58 -15.57 -11.57 11.17
N SER A 59 -16.86 -11.50 10.81
CA SER A 59 -17.89 -12.43 11.27
C SER A 59 -17.74 -13.83 10.65
N GLN A 60 -17.16 -13.92 9.45
CA GLN A 60 -16.88 -15.19 8.79
C GLN A 60 -15.57 -15.81 9.29
N PRO A 61 -15.44 -17.15 9.26
CA PRO A 61 -14.16 -17.81 9.52
C PRO A 61 -13.09 -17.33 8.53
N ASP A 62 -11.83 -17.34 8.97
CA ASP A 62 -10.69 -17.08 8.08
C ASP A 62 -10.72 -18.08 6.91
N PRO A 63 -10.95 -17.62 5.67
CA PRO A 63 -11.09 -18.49 4.51
C PRO A 63 -9.77 -19.18 4.12
N PHE A 64 -8.63 -18.71 4.67
CA PHE A 64 -7.31 -19.25 4.40
C PHE A 64 -6.81 -20.19 5.52
N SER A 65 -7.54 -20.33 6.63
CA SER A 65 -7.12 -21.09 7.81
C SER A 65 -6.88 -22.59 7.56
N GLN A 66 -7.56 -23.17 6.57
CA GLN A 66 -7.43 -24.58 6.21
C GLN A 66 -6.33 -24.85 5.18
N ILE A 67 -5.69 -23.80 4.68
CA ILE A 67 -4.69 -23.92 3.63
C ILE A 67 -3.35 -24.40 4.21
N ARG A 68 -2.76 -25.39 3.54
CA ARG A 68 -1.39 -25.88 3.75
C ARG A 68 -0.52 -25.37 2.61
N TRP A 69 0.31 -24.38 2.89
CA TRP A 69 1.09 -23.69 1.86
C TRP A 69 2.32 -24.48 1.38
N ASP A 70 2.73 -25.49 2.13
CA ASP A 70 3.76 -26.48 1.80
C ASP A 70 3.25 -27.63 0.91
N ASP A 71 1.93 -27.74 0.70
CA ASP A 71 1.33 -28.73 -0.18
C ASP A 71 1.53 -28.34 -1.67
N PRO A 72 1.89 -29.29 -2.57
CA PRO A 72 1.84 -29.07 -4.02
C PRO A 72 0.52 -28.46 -4.54
N ALA A 73 -0.61 -28.66 -3.85
CA ALA A 73 -1.90 -28.03 -4.12
C ALA A 73 -1.92 -26.50 -3.93
N SER A 74 -0.90 -25.92 -3.28
CA SER A 74 -0.72 -24.47 -3.09
C SER A 74 -0.73 -23.68 -4.41
N ARG A 75 -0.29 -24.26 -5.53
CA ARG A 75 -0.39 -23.61 -6.86
C ARG A 75 -1.84 -23.37 -7.28
N SER A 76 -2.73 -24.33 -7.01
CA SER A 76 -4.15 -24.20 -7.31
C SER A 76 -4.82 -23.17 -6.40
N GLN A 77 -4.38 -23.06 -5.15
CA GLN A 77 -4.85 -22.04 -4.21
C GLN A 77 -4.38 -20.63 -4.60
N MET A 78 -3.14 -20.48 -5.10
CA MET A 78 -2.66 -19.21 -5.66
C MET A 78 -3.44 -18.82 -6.91
N ALA A 79 -3.72 -19.77 -7.80
CA ALA A 79 -4.58 -19.54 -8.97
C ALA A 79 -5.97 -19.04 -8.57
N TRP A 80 -6.59 -19.69 -7.58
CA TRP A 80 -7.89 -19.29 -7.06
C TRP A 80 -7.86 -17.90 -6.39
N SER A 81 -6.80 -17.61 -5.62
CA SER A 81 -6.60 -16.32 -4.95
C SER A 81 -6.41 -15.20 -5.96
N GLU A 82 -5.62 -15.42 -7.01
CA GLU A 82 -5.42 -14.48 -8.12
C GLU A 82 -6.75 -14.20 -8.85
N ALA A 83 -7.49 -15.23 -9.23
CA ALA A 83 -8.76 -15.09 -9.94
C ALA A 83 -9.81 -14.35 -9.09
N THR A 84 -9.91 -14.68 -7.80
CA THR A 84 -10.87 -14.07 -6.87
C THR A 84 -10.53 -12.60 -6.61
N THR A 85 -9.26 -12.29 -6.38
CA THR A 85 -8.79 -10.92 -6.16
C THR A 85 -8.94 -10.06 -7.41
N THR A 86 -8.62 -10.61 -8.58
CA THR A 86 -8.80 -9.92 -9.87
C THR A 86 -10.27 -9.57 -10.11
N LYS A 87 -11.19 -10.51 -9.83
CA LYS A 87 -12.63 -10.26 -9.93
C LYS A 87 -13.07 -9.17 -8.94
N LEU A 88 -12.60 -9.23 -7.70
CA LEU A 88 -12.91 -8.23 -6.67
C LEU A 88 -12.47 -6.83 -7.13
N TYR A 89 -11.22 -6.65 -7.55
CA TYR A 89 -10.69 -5.35 -8.00
C TYR A 89 -11.40 -4.81 -9.24
N ASN A 90 -11.73 -5.66 -10.21
CA ASN A 90 -12.44 -5.24 -11.41
C ASN A 90 -13.90 -4.83 -11.15
N THR A 91 -14.53 -5.38 -10.12
CA THR A 91 -15.92 -5.08 -9.75
C THR A 91 -16.04 -4.04 -8.64
N MET A 92 -14.91 -3.62 -8.05
CA MET A 92 -14.88 -2.66 -6.95
C MET A 92 -15.44 -1.30 -7.40
N PRO A 93 -16.46 -0.76 -6.71
CA PRO A 93 -16.97 0.57 -7.00
C PRO A 93 -15.89 1.63 -6.70
N ASN A 94 -15.36 2.26 -7.75
CA ASN A 94 -14.22 3.19 -7.64
C ASN A 94 -14.46 4.54 -8.34
N ASP A 95 -15.44 4.59 -9.23
CA ASP A 95 -15.77 5.81 -9.98
C ASP A 95 -16.61 6.74 -9.09
N LEU A 96 -16.33 8.04 -9.18
CA LEU A 96 -17.06 9.11 -8.51
C LEU A 96 -17.72 10.02 -9.55
N PRO A 97 -18.89 10.62 -9.26
CA PRO A 97 -19.50 11.61 -10.16
C PRO A 97 -18.56 12.75 -10.53
N GLU A 98 -17.72 13.19 -9.59
CA GLU A 98 -16.75 14.28 -9.74
C GLU A 98 -15.58 13.93 -10.67
N ASP A 99 -15.46 12.67 -11.13
CA ASP A 99 -14.41 12.26 -12.08
C ASP A 99 -14.55 12.99 -13.43
N GLU A 100 -15.76 13.46 -13.77
CA GLU A 100 -16.02 14.23 -14.98
C GLU A 100 -15.38 15.63 -14.94
N ASP A 101 -15.11 16.16 -13.74
CA ASP A 101 -14.51 17.48 -13.52
C ASP A 101 -12.98 17.41 -13.37
N GLU A 102 -12.39 16.22 -13.37
CA GLU A 102 -10.95 16.04 -13.22
C GLU A 102 -10.17 16.49 -14.46
N PRO A 103 -8.91 16.94 -14.30
CA PRO A 103 -8.05 17.22 -15.44
C PRO A 103 -7.94 16.01 -16.36
N GLU A 104 -7.99 16.24 -17.67
CA GLU A 104 -7.78 15.20 -18.68
C GLU A 104 -6.40 14.55 -18.52
N ILE A 105 -6.36 13.22 -18.59
CA ILE A 105 -5.15 12.41 -18.42
C ILE A 105 -4.86 11.63 -19.71
N ASP A 106 -3.72 11.93 -20.33
CA ASP A 106 -3.16 11.14 -21.42
C ASP A 106 -2.67 9.79 -20.89
N GLN A 107 -3.04 8.72 -21.60
CA GLN A 107 -2.60 7.35 -21.31
C GLN A 107 -1.78 6.80 -22.47
N GLU A 108 -0.56 6.35 -22.17
CA GLU A 108 0.34 5.75 -23.15
C GLU A 108 0.86 4.41 -22.61
N THR A 109 0.99 3.41 -23.48
CA THR A 109 1.72 2.18 -23.16
C THR A 109 3.03 2.15 -23.92
N ARG A 110 4.15 2.03 -23.19
CA ARG A 110 5.48 1.76 -23.75
C ARG A 110 5.98 0.38 -23.33
N THR A 111 7.06 -0.07 -23.94
CA THR A 111 7.77 -1.28 -23.49
C THR A 111 9.20 -0.98 -23.10
N PHE A 112 9.77 -1.86 -22.29
CA PHE A 112 11.18 -1.88 -21.96
C PHE A 112 11.68 -3.32 -21.93
N THR A 113 12.97 -3.50 -22.22
CA THR A 113 13.64 -4.79 -22.08
C THR A 113 14.05 -5.02 -20.64
N SER A 114 13.56 -6.10 -20.02
CA SER A 114 13.93 -6.47 -18.66
C SER A 114 15.32 -7.14 -18.59
N PHE A 115 15.78 -7.45 -17.37
CA PHE A 115 17.12 -7.97 -17.07
C PHE A 115 17.47 -9.27 -17.82
N ASP A 116 16.47 -10.05 -18.23
CA ASP A 116 16.61 -11.31 -18.94
C ASP A 116 16.27 -11.21 -20.44
N GLY A 117 16.17 -9.98 -20.97
CA GLY A 117 15.86 -9.74 -22.38
C GLY A 117 14.38 -9.84 -22.73
N VAL A 118 13.49 -10.08 -21.76
CA VAL A 118 12.04 -10.16 -21.99
C VAL A 118 11.43 -8.75 -21.95
N GLU A 119 10.66 -8.41 -22.98
CA GLU A 119 9.90 -7.16 -23.02
C GLU A 119 8.79 -7.15 -21.97
N ARG A 120 8.67 -6.03 -21.26
CA ARG A 120 7.63 -5.73 -20.27
C ARG A 120 7.00 -4.37 -20.57
N LYS A 121 5.81 -4.12 -20.04
CA LYS A 121 5.06 -2.88 -20.31
C LYS A 121 5.27 -1.83 -19.22
N LEU A 122 5.17 -0.58 -19.65
CA LEU A 122 5.01 0.60 -18.82
C LEU A 122 3.69 1.27 -19.20
N TYR A 123 2.81 1.48 -18.23
CA TYR A 123 1.58 2.24 -18.41
C TYR A 123 1.79 3.65 -17.85
N ILE A 124 1.74 4.64 -18.73
CA ILE A 124 2.10 6.02 -18.43
C ILE A 124 0.81 6.83 -18.36
N PHE A 125 0.63 7.53 -17.25
CA PHE A 125 -0.49 8.43 -16.98
C PHE A 125 0.08 9.83 -16.79
N ARG A 126 -0.37 10.77 -17.61
CA ARG A 126 0.16 12.14 -17.65
C ARG A 126 -0.99 13.14 -17.74
N PRO A 127 -0.96 14.25 -16.97
CA PRO A 127 -1.91 15.33 -17.21
C PRO A 127 -1.76 15.87 -18.64
N ALA A 128 -2.86 15.90 -19.37
CA ALA A 128 -2.91 16.28 -20.77
C ALA A 128 -2.47 17.73 -20.98
N ASN A 129 -2.10 18.06 -22.22
CA ASN A 129 -1.68 19.41 -22.62
C ASN A 129 -0.45 19.94 -21.83
N GLN A 130 0.39 19.04 -21.32
CA GLN A 130 1.65 19.37 -20.63
C GLN A 130 2.86 18.92 -21.45
N ASP A 131 3.55 19.89 -22.06
CA ASP A 131 4.75 19.61 -22.86
C ASP A 131 6.06 19.66 -22.09
N ARG A 132 6.05 20.27 -20.89
CA ARG A 132 7.24 20.34 -20.03
C ARG A 132 7.48 19.00 -19.31
N PRO A 133 8.74 18.69 -18.96
CA PRO A 133 9.03 17.65 -17.99
C PRO A 133 8.28 17.86 -16.66
N LEU A 134 7.83 16.77 -16.06
CA LEU A 134 7.13 16.77 -14.76
C LEU A 134 7.84 15.84 -13.77
N PRO A 135 7.70 16.07 -12.45
CA PRO A 135 8.05 15.08 -11.45
C PRO A 135 7.29 13.76 -11.69
N CYS A 136 7.94 12.63 -11.45
CA CYS A 136 7.41 11.31 -11.79
C CYS A 136 7.46 10.34 -10.61
N VAL A 137 6.39 9.57 -10.48
CA VAL A 137 6.38 8.32 -9.68
C VAL A 137 6.41 7.12 -10.61
N VAL A 138 7.37 6.24 -10.39
CA VAL A 138 7.32 4.87 -10.90
C VAL A 138 6.55 4.05 -9.88
N TYR A 139 5.40 3.54 -10.30
CA TYR A 139 4.44 2.88 -9.44
C TYR A 139 4.55 1.35 -9.55
N PHE A 140 4.66 0.69 -8.39
CA PHE A 140 4.58 -0.75 -8.25
C PHE A 140 3.31 -1.10 -7.48
N HIS A 141 2.49 -1.97 -8.06
CA HIS A 141 1.24 -2.37 -7.44
C HIS A 141 1.43 -3.41 -6.33
N GLY A 142 0.44 -3.49 -5.44
CA GLY A 142 0.34 -4.46 -4.35
C GLY A 142 0.01 -5.88 -4.80
N GLY A 143 -0.41 -6.72 -3.85
CA GLY A 143 -0.75 -8.14 -4.11
C GLY A 143 0.32 -9.09 -3.59
N GLY A 144 1.02 -8.68 -2.52
CA GLY A 144 2.05 -9.46 -1.87
C GLY A 144 3.22 -9.89 -2.79
N MET A 145 3.47 -9.14 -3.87
CA MET A 145 4.41 -9.51 -4.96
C MET A 145 4.06 -10.82 -5.70
N VAL A 146 2.87 -11.37 -5.45
CA VAL A 146 2.49 -12.74 -5.83
C VAL A 146 1.34 -12.76 -6.82
N ILE A 147 0.39 -11.83 -6.75
CA ILE A 147 -0.82 -11.83 -7.60
C ILE A 147 -1.19 -10.41 -8.07
N MET A 148 -2.33 -10.31 -8.77
CA MET A 148 -2.95 -9.11 -9.37
C MET A 148 -2.35 -8.66 -10.70
N ASP A 149 -3.23 -8.19 -11.59
CA ASP A 149 -2.82 -7.55 -12.84
C ASP A 149 -2.48 -6.08 -12.56
N THR A 150 -1.38 -5.59 -13.14
CA THR A 150 -1.03 -4.16 -13.12
C THR A 150 -2.15 -3.31 -13.73
N ALA A 151 -2.78 -3.80 -14.80
CA ALA A 151 -3.78 -3.07 -15.57
C ALA A 151 -5.24 -3.21 -15.07
N ASN A 152 -5.42 -3.42 -13.77
CA ASN A 152 -6.76 -3.46 -13.18
C ASN A 152 -7.32 -2.07 -12.88
N LYS A 153 -8.65 -1.99 -12.73
CA LYS A 153 -9.40 -0.75 -12.53
C LYS A 153 -8.91 0.08 -11.34
N VAL A 154 -8.56 -0.55 -10.23
CA VAL A 154 -8.19 0.15 -8.99
C VAL A 154 -6.82 0.81 -9.12
N HIS A 155 -5.82 0.06 -9.60
CA HIS A 155 -4.46 0.59 -9.79
C HIS A 155 -4.38 1.64 -10.90
N PHE A 156 -5.13 1.48 -12.00
CA PHE A 156 -5.19 2.51 -13.05
C PHE A 156 -5.88 3.77 -12.54
N ARG A 157 -6.99 3.65 -11.80
CA ARG A 157 -7.63 4.81 -11.16
C ARG A 157 -6.68 5.50 -10.19
N TRP A 158 -5.89 4.76 -9.41
CA TRP A 158 -4.86 5.33 -8.54
C TRP A 158 -3.83 6.15 -9.33
N CYS A 159 -3.27 5.59 -10.40
CA CYS A 159 -2.29 6.28 -11.25
C CYS A 159 -2.88 7.52 -11.94
N MET A 160 -4.13 7.44 -12.43
CA MET A 160 -4.85 8.60 -12.98
C MET A 160 -5.05 9.69 -11.91
N SER A 161 -5.41 9.30 -10.68
CA SER A 161 -5.62 10.24 -9.57
C SER A 161 -4.31 10.94 -9.18
N LEU A 162 -3.19 10.23 -9.19
CA LEU A 162 -1.85 10.80 -9.03
C LEU A 162 -1.51 11.75 -10.18
N ALA A 163 -1.80 11.37 -11.42
CA ALA A 163 -1.56 12.20 -12.58
C ALA A 163 -2.40 13.51 -12.55
N ALA A 164 -3.64 13.43 -12.07
CA ALA A 164 -4.52 14.57 -11.84
C ALA A 164 -3.96 15.56 -10.79
N GLN A 165 -3.04 15.12 -9.92
CA GLN A 165 -2.32 16.02 -9.02
C GLN A 165 -1.17 16.77 -9.70
N GLY A 166 -0.95 16.62 -11.01
CA GLY A 166 0.09 17.36 -11.75
C GLY A 166 1.47 16.70 -11.73
N ILE A 167 1.54 15.38 -11.56
CA ILE A 167 2.75 14.56 -11.69
C ILE A 167 2.56 13.50 -12.78
N VAL A 168 3.61 12.80 -13.17
CA VAL A 168 3.52 11.64 -14.07
C VAL A 168 3.51 10.38 -13.22
N ALA A 169 2.59 9.45 -13.50
CA ALA A 169 2.60 8.12 -12.89
C ALA A 169 2.91 7.08 -13.96
N ILE A 170 3.91 6.23 -13.71
CA ILE A 170 4.30 5.15 -14.62
C ILE A 170 4.17 3.82 -13.88
N ALA A 171 3.10 3.08 -14.14
CA ALA A 171 2.89 1.75 -13.57
C ALA A 171 3.71 0.70 -14.34
N VAL A 172 4.46 -0.11 -13.60
CA VAL A 172 5.32 -1.15 -14.19
C VAL A 172 4.61 -2.49 -14.20
N ASP A 173 4.47 -3.09 -15.38
CA ASP A 173 4.00 -4.48 -15.53
C ASP A 173 5.14 -5.45 -15.21
N PHE A 174 5.44 -5.66 -13.93
CA PHE A 174 6.44 -6.63 -13.48
C PHE A 174 5.86 -8.04 -13.36
N ARG A 175 6.71 -9.07 -13.38
CA ARG A 175 6.27 -10.44 -13.12
C ARG A 175 5.98 -10.65 -11.63
N ASN A 176 4.75 -11.03 -11.32
CA ASN A 176 4.42 -11.55 -10.00
C ASN A 176 4.99 -12.96 -9.78
N ALA A 177 5.11 -13.35 -8.51
CA ALA A 177 5.46 -14.73 -8.15
C ALA A 177 4.51 -15.74 -8.77
N TYR A 178 3.21 -15.46 -8.83
CA TYR A 178 2.25 -16.22 -9.62
C TYR A 178 1.74 -15.36 -10.78
N SER A 179 1.94 -15.82 -12.02
CA SER A 179 1.40 -15.14 -13.21
C SER A 179 0.95 -16.14 -14.25
N ARG A 180 -0.37 -16.23 -14.49
CA ARG A 180 -0.97 -17.10 -15.53
C ARG A 180 -0.45 -18.55 -15.46
N GLY A 181 -0.44 -19.12 -14.25
CA GLY A 181 0.03 -20.48 -13.99
C GLY A 181 1.55 -20.66 -13.95
N LYS A 182 2.35 -19.61 -14.16
CA LYS A 182 3.80 -19.65 -14.01
C LYS A 182 4.22 -19.19 -12.62
N HIS A 183 5.24 -19.85 -12.07
CA HIS A 183 5.87 -19.49 -10.80
C HIS A 183 7.17 -18.73 -11.08
N ASN A 184 7.20 -17.44 -10.76
CA ASN A 184 8.34 -16.53 -10.93
C ASN A 184 8.81 -16.00 -9.57
N PRO A 185 9.44 -16.83 -8.71
CA PRO A 185 9.79 -16.43 -7.35
C PRO A 185 10.75 -15.22 -7.33
N PHE A 186 10.95 -14.66 -6.14
CA PHE A 186 12.02 -13.71 -5.87
C PHE A 186 13.35 -14.23 -6.45
N PRO A 187 14.17 -13.38 -7.13
CA PRO A 187 14.03 -11.93 -7.28
C PRO A 187 13.46 -11.46 -8.63
N ILE A 188 12.67 -12.28 -9.35
CA ILE A 188 12.29 -11.97 -10.74
C ILE A 188 11.52 -10.64 -10.86
N GLY A 189 10.44 -10.47 -10.09
CA GLY A 189 9.65 -9.23 -10.11
C GLY A 189 10.44 -7.99 -9.67
N LEU A 190 11.33 -8.15 -8.67
CA LEU A 190 12.22 -7.07 -8.23
C LEU A 190 13.19 -6.63 -9.34
N LYS A 191 13.76 -7.59 -10.07
CA LYS A 191 14.65 -7.27 -11.19
C LYS A 191 13.91 -6.64 -12.37
N ASP A 192 12.66 -7.00 -12.61
CA ASP A 192 11.80 -6.28 -13.57
C ASP A 192 11.61 -4.82 -13.15
N CYS A 193 11.32 -4.57 -11.86
CA CYS A 193 11.17 -3.22 -11.31
C CYS A 193 12.47 -2.41 -11.44
N ALA A 194 13.63 -2.98 -11.08
CA ALA A 194 14.92 -2.33 -11.21
C ALA A 194 15.26 -1.99 -12.68
N SER A 195 15.01 -2.91 -13.61
CA SER A 195 15.18 -2.65 -15.05
C SER A 195 14.27 -1.54 -15.56
N ALA A 196 13.01 -1.51 -15.14
CA ALA A 196 12.06 -0.45 -15.50
C ALA A 196 12.54 0.92 -15.04
N VAL A 197 12.94 1.03 -13.77
CA VAL A 197 13.44 2.27 -13.18
C VAL A 197 14.68 2.77 -13.91
N ARG A 198 15.66 1.89 -14.15
CA ARG A 198 16.88 2.26 -14.88
C ARG A 198 16.59 2.67 -16.32
N HIS A 199 15.65 2.00 -16.99
CA HIS A 199 15.21 2.36 -18.32
C HIS A 199 14.58 3.77 -18.34
N ILE A 200 13.66 4.06 -17.43
CA ILE A 200 13.01 5.37 -17.31
C ILE A 200 14.05 6.45 -16.97
N ALA A 201 14.92 6.20 -15.99
CA ALA A 201 15.93 7.14 -15.54
C ALA A 201 16.98 7.46 -16.62
N SER A 202 17.31 6.50 -17.48
CA SER A 202 18.21 6.72 -18.64
C SER A 202 17.54 7.45 -19.80
N ASN A 203 16.19 7.49 -19.84
CA ASN A 203 15.41 8.02 -20.95
C ASN A 203 14.46 9.16 -20.52
N ARG A 204 14.78 9.87 -19.43
CA ARG A 204 13.92 10.90 -18.83
C ARG A 204 13.37 11.94 -19.82
N SER A 205 14.18 12.36 -20.78
CA SER A 205 13.78 13.28 -21.85
C SER A 205 12.67 12.70 -22.74
N SER A 206 12.81 11.45 -23.17
CA SER A 206 11.80 10.72 -23.95
C SER A 206 10.51 10.49 -23.17
N PHE A 207 10.62 10.25 -21.85
CA PHE A 207 9.47 10.14 -20.97
C PHE A 207 8.90 11.51 -20.55
N LYS A 208 9.56 12.63 -20.88
CA LYS A 208 9.25 13.99 -20.37
C LYS A 208 9.10 14.01 -18.84
N VAL A 209 10.07 13.49 -18.11
CA VAL A 209 10.10 13.46 -16.63
C VAL A 209 11.38 14.09 -16.07
N GLU A 210 11.31 14.70 -14.89
CA GLU A 210 12.46 15.37 -14.25
C GLU A 210 13.19 14.44 -13.26
N LYS A 211 12.48 14.09 -12.18
CA LYS A 211 12.95 13.25 -11.08
C LYS A 211 12.14 11.98 -11.04
N VAL A 212 12.79 10.88 -10.65
CA VAL A 212 12.17 9.56 -10.52
C VAL A 212 12.05 9.23 -9.04
N ALA A 213 10.83 9.28 -8.52
CA ALA A 213 10.49 8.72 -7.23
C ALA A 213 9.86 7.34 -7.41
N LEU A 214 10.01 6.46 -6.42
CA LEU A 214 9.28 5.18 -6.41
C LEU A 214 8.06 5.30 -5.50
N GLN A 215 6.94 4.72 -5.93
CA GLN A 215 5.75 4.59 -5.10
C GLN A 215 5.19 3.18 -5.22
N GLY A 216 4.61 2.68 -4.14
CA GLY A 216 3.82 1.46 -4.18
C GLY A 216 3.09 1.22 -2.87
N GLU A 217 2.05 0.39 -2.92
CA GLU A 217 1.31 -0.07 -1.74
C GLU A 217 1.51 -1.57 -1.48
N ASP A 218 1.36 -2.02 -0.23
CA ASP A 218 1.44 -3.45 0.12
C ASP A 218 2.74 -4.11 -0.41
N GLY A 219 2.63 -5.11 -1.27
CA GLY A 219 3.77 -5.73 -1.93
C GLY A 219 4.48 -4.83 -2.94
N GLY A 220 3.80 -3.84 -3.51
CA GLY A 220 4.40 -2.78 -4.29
C GLY A 220 5.23 -1.82 -3.43
N GLY A 221 4.77 -1.58 -2.19
CA GLY A 221 5.54 -0.86 -1.17
C GLY A 221 6.81 -1.63 -0.80
N ASN A 222 6.74 -2.95 -0.70
CA ASN A 222 7.93 -3.80 -0.57
C ASN A 222 8.87 -3.63 -1.77
N LEU A 223 8.39 -3.79 -3.00
CA LEU A 223 9.21 -3.65 -4.21
C LEU A 223 9.85 -2.26 -4.33
N ALA A 224 9.18 -1.19 -3.91
CA ALA A 224 9.74 0.16 -3.89
C ALA A 224 10.95 0.25 -2.94
N LEU A 225 10.80 -0.23 -1.71
CA LEU A 225 11.86 -0.23 -0.70
C LEU A 225 13.00 -1.18 -1.09
N ALA A 226 12.68 -2.37 -1.59
CA ALA A 226 13.66 -3.35 -2.05
C ALA A 226 14.43 -2.85 -3.29
N THR A 227 13.78 -2.12 -4.20
CA THR A 227 14.43 -1.50 -5.36
C THR A 227 15.42 -0.42 -4.90
N ALA A 228 15.07 0.36 -3.89
CA ALA A 228 15.99 1.33 -3.30
C ALA A 228 17.23 0.64 -2.69
N LEU A 229 17.02 -0.42 -1.89
CA LEU A 229 18.12 -1.21 -1.33
C LEU A 229 19.00 -1.85 -2.42
N MET A 230 18.38 -2.42 -3.46
CA MET A 230 19.09 -2.98 -4.62
C MET A 230 19.90 -1.91 -5.35
N SER A 231 19.31 -0.72 -5.56
CA SER A 231 19.98 0.38 -6.26
C SER A 231 21.26 0.84 -5.56
N LYS A 232 21.25 0.88 -4.23
CA LYS A 232 22.44 1.19 -3.45
C LYS A 232 23.48 0.09 -3.58
N LYS A 233 23.07 -1.17 -3.42
CA LYS A 233 23.96 -2.33 -3.54
C LYS A 233 24.63 -2.41 -4.93
N GLU A 234 23.92 -2.01 -5.97
CA GLU A 234 24.39 -2.05 -7.36
C GLU A 234 24.99 -0.72 -7.86
N GLY A 235 25.06 0.31 -7.02
CA GLY A 235 25.74 1.57 -7.32
C GLY A 235 24.98 2.54 -8.24
N TRP A 236 23.65 2.43 -8.32
CA TRP A 236 22.80 3.33 -9.12
C TRP A 236 21.74 4.09 -8.30
N VAL A 237 21.84 4.10 -6.97
CA VAL A 237 20.91 4.82 -6.07
C VAL A 237 20.71 6.30 -6.41
N GLY A 238 21.71 6.95 -7.03
CA GLY A 238 21.62 8.35 -7.48
C GLY A 238 20.57 8.60 -8.57
N GLU A 239 20.02 7.55 -9.19
CA GLU A 239 18.90 7.68 -10.13
C GLU A 239 17.54 7.89 -9.43
N LEU A 240 17.46 7.57 -8.14
CA LEU A 240 16.25 7.68 -7.34
C LEU A 240 16.24 8.99 -6.55
N ALA A 241 15.19 9.78 -6.72
CA ALA A 241 15.01 11.03 -6.00
C ALA A 241 14.35 10.83 -4.63
N GLY A 242 13.52 9.79 -4.45
CA GLY A 242 12.82 9.54 -3.20
C GLY A 242 11.87 8.35 -3.29
N ILE A 243 11.43 7.83 -2.14
CA ILE A 243 10.58 6.64 -2.03
C ILE A 243 9.35 6.92 -1.18
N TYR A 244 8.16 6.65 -1.70
CA TYR A 244 6.91 6.70 -0.94
C TYR A 244 6.32 5.28 -0.86
N ALA A 245 6.34 4.65 0.32
CA ALA A 245 5.74 3.33 0.50
C ALA A 245 4.45 3.43 1.33
N TYR A 246 3.35 2.93 0.79
CA TYR A 246 2.03 2.93 1.44
C TYR A 246 1.69 1.53 1.99
N SER A 247 1.43 1.42 3.28
CA SER A 247 1.10 0.17 3.99
C SER A 247 1.98 -1.02 3.54
N PRO A 248 3.32 -0.90 3.64
CA PRO A 248 4.24 -1.82 2.96
C PRO A 248 4.28 -3.21 3.62
N CYS A 249 4.29 -4.26 2.79
CA CYS A 249 4.31 -5.68 3.19
C CYS A 249 5.73 -6.27 3.15
N ILE A 250 6.49 -6.08 4.24
CA ILE A 250 7.96 -6.17 4.27
C ILE A 250 8.55 -7.10 5.32
N SER A 251 7.77 -7.64 6.27
CA SER A 251 8.34 -8.43 7.38
C SER A 251 8.46 -9.93 7.13
N ASN A 252 7.52 -10.51 6.37
CA ASN A 252 7.25 -11.96 6.37
C ASN A 252 7.04 -12.54 7.78
N GLY A 253 6.57 -11.71 8.72
CA GLY A 253 6.32 -12.09 10.11
C GLY A 253 4.96 -12.75 10.35
N TYR A 254 4.23 -13.00 9.28
CA TYR A 254 2.81 -13.34 9.29
C TYR A 254 2.54 -14.73 9.91
N GLY A 255 3.47 -15.67 9.73
CA GLY A 255 3.43 -17.00 10.33
C GLY A 255 4.07 -17.12 11.72
N TRP A 256 4.51 -16.02 12.34
CA TRP A 256 5.09 -16.07 13.70
C TRP A 256 4.05 -16.45 14.75
N SER A 257 4.53 -17.00 15.88
CA SER A 257 3.66 -17.25 17.03
C SER A 257 3.07 -15.93 17.55
N ASP A 258 1.87 -15.99 18.12
CA ASP A 258 1.19 -14.82 18.69
C ASP A 258 2.05 -14.09 19.72
N ALA A 259 2.77 -14.84 20.57
CA ALA A 259 3.71 -14.27 21.54
C ALA A 259 4.82 -13.44 20.88
N ARG A 260 5.30 -13.86 19.70
CA ARG A 260 6.30 -13.11 18.94
C ARG A 260 5.68 -11.92 18.22
N LYS A 261 4.51 -12.08 17.61
CA LYS A 261 3.74 -10.97 17.01
C LYS A 261 3.53 -9.86 18.04
N LEU A 262 2.97 -10.18 19.21
CA LEU A 262 2.75 -9.25 20.32
C LEU A 262 4.03 -8.56 20.84
N LYS A 263 5.19 -9.17 20.66
CA LYS A 263 6.47 -8.61 21.10
C LYS A 263 7.12 -7.70 20.05
N GLU A 264 7.08 -8.10 18.78
CA GLU A 264 7.85 -7.45 17.71
C GLU A 264 6.98 -6.57 16.81
N LEU A 265 5.80 -7.07 16.41
CA LEU A 265 4.88 -6.42 15.48
C LEU A 265 3.41 -6.60 15.97
N PRO A 266 3.02 -5.95 17.07
CA PRO A 266 1.71 -6.14 17.70
C PRO A 266 0.51 -6.00 16.76
N SER A 267 0.59 -5.13 15.74
CA SER A 267 -0.46 -4.95 14.72
C SER A 267 -0.84 -6.26 14.02
N LEU A 268 0.12 -7.18 13.80
CA LEU A 268 -0.14 -8.49 13.20
C LEU A 268 -1.10 -9.35 14.04
N TYR A 269 -1.19 -9.10 15.35
CA TYR A 269 -2.15 -9.76 16.23
C TYR A 269 -3.39 -8.88 16.42
N GLU A 270 -3.20 -7.59 16.69
CA GLU A 270 -4.25 -6.60 16.96
C GLU A 270 -5.32 -6.54 15.85
N CYS A 271 -4.88 -6.54 14.60
CA CYS A 271 -5.71 -6.33 13.40
C CYS A 271 -5.84 -7.60 12.54
N GLU A 272 -5.57 -8.78 13.11
CA GLU A 272 -5.73 -10.05 12.39
C GLU A 272 -7.17 -10.24 11.90
N GLY A 273 -7.35 -10.33 10.57
CA GLY A 273 -8.64 -10.48 9.90
C GLY A 273 -9.36 -9.15 9.63
N TYR A 274 -8.70 -8.01 9.84
CA TYR A 274 -9.21 -6.69 9.43
C TYR A 274 -8.79 -6.47 7.97
N TRP A 275 -9.65 -6.87 7.03
CA TRP A 275 -9.38 -6.96 5.58
C TRP A 275 -8.32 -8.01 5.20
N LEU A 276 -7.15 -7.98 5.84
CA LEU A 276 -6.06 -8.93 5.63
C LEU A 276 -6.01 -9.99 6.73
N TYR A 277 -5.67 -11.21 6.32
CA TYR A 277 -5.40 -12.34 7.21
C TYR A 277 -3.90 -12.69 7.17
N THR A 278 -3.26 -12.83 8.33
CA THR A 278 -1.84 -13.21 8.36
C THR A 278 -1.60 -14.62 7.85
N THR A 279 -2.61 -15.49 7.86
CA THR A 279 -2.56 -16.83 7.24
C THR A 279 -2.40 -16.77 5.73
N MET A 280 -3.11 -15.86 5.05
CA MET A 280 -2.95 -15.58 3.62
C MET A 280 -1.58 -15.00 3.32
N LEU A 281 -1.17 -13.97 4.06
CA LEU A 281 0.11 -13.31 3.88
C LEU A 281 1.29 -14.26 4.09
N ALA A 282 1.21 -15.18 5.07
CA ALA A 282 2.23 -16.21 5.29
C ALA A 282 2.37 -17.14 4.07
N GLY A 283 1.26 -17.51 3.44
CA GLY A 283 1.25 -18.32 2.23
C GLY A 283 1.86 -17.61 1.03
N MET A 284 1.47 -16.35 0.82
CA MET A 284 2.06 -15.51 -0.22
C MET A 284 3.56 -15.32 0.00
N GLY A 285 3.99 -15.07 1.23
CA GLY A 285 5.40 -14.93 1.58
C GLY A 285 6.22 -16.19 1.29
N PHE A 286 5.68 -17.36 1.64
CA PHE A 286 6.28 -18.64 1.27
C PHE A 286 6.37 -18.83 -0.26
N TYR A 287 5.30 -18.50 -0.99
CA TYR A 287 5.27 -18.62 -2.44
C TYR A 287 6.25 -17.68 -3.16
N TYR A 288 6.48 -16.50 -2.58
CA TYR A 288 7.37 -15.47 -3.12
C TYR A 288 8.85 -15.81 -2.94
N SER A 289 9.31 -16.06 -1.72
CA SER A 289 10.75 -16.19 -1.40
C SER A 289 11.17 -17.56 -0.87
N GLY A 290 10.24 -18.50 -0.70
CA GLY A 290 10.51 -19.79 -0.07
C GLY A 290 11.13 -19.62 1.32
N GLU A 291 12.26 -20.29 1.56
CA GLU A 291 12.95 -20.28 2.86
C GLU A 291 13.81 -19.01 3.09
N ASP A 292 14.03 -18.17 2.08
CA ASP A 292 14.81 -16.94 2.22
C ASP A 292 13.98 -15.81 2.87
N ILE A 293 13.67 -16.00 4.15
CA ILE A 293 12.76 -15.14 4.91
C ILE A 293 13.44 -13.91 5.54
N ARG A 294 14.76 -13.75 5.39
CA ARG A 294 15.53 -12.65 6.01
C ARG A 294 16.36 -11.82 5.03
N ASN A 295 16.32 -12.13 3.74
CA ASN A 295 17.00 -11.32 2.75
C ASN A 295 16.31 -9.95 2.62
N PRO A 296 17.04 -8.83 2.86
CA PRO A 296 16.44 -7.49 2.86
C PRO A 296 15.93 -7.04 1.49
N LEU A 297 16.35 -7.71 0.40
CA LEU A 297 15.81 -7.46 -0.93
C LEU A 297 14.48 -8.20 -1.18
N ALA A 298 14.17 -9.26 -0.44
CA ALA A 298 12.85 -9.90 -0.46
C ALA A 298 11.92 -9.29 0.60
N TRP A 299 12.48 -8.97 1.76
CA TRP A 299 11.76 -8.53 2.95
C TRP A 299 12.50 -7.37 3.62
N PRO A 300 12.28 -6.12 3.16
CA PRO A 300 12.99 -4.93 3.64
C PRO A 300 13.00 -4.74 5.16
N TYR A 301 12.03 -5.29 5.90
CA TYR A 301 12.05 -5.31 7.36
C TYR A 301 13.32 -5.93 7.96
N HIS A 302 14.05 -6.78 7.23
CA HIS A 302 15.30 -7.39 7.71
C HIS A 302 16.56 -6.61 7.32
N ALA A 303 16.42 -5.47 6.62
CA ALA A 303 17.55 -4.58 6.34
C ALA A 303 18.21 -4.12 7.64
N SER A 304 19.54 -4.14 7.66
CA SER A 304 20.34 -3.51 8.71
C SER A 304 20.32 -1.99 8.56
N ILE A 305 20.76 -1.27 9.59
CA ILE A 305 20.94 0.19 9.51
C ILE A 305 21.94 0.53 8.41
N GLU A 306 23.04 -0.23 8.30
CA GLU A 306 24.06 -0.04 7.28
C GLU A 306 23.48 -0.20 5.86
N ASP A 307 22.58 -1.15 5.64
CA ASP A 307 21.91 -1.29 4.34
C ASP A 307 21.14 -0.02 3.95
N CYS A 308 20.61 0.72 4.92
CA CYS A 308 19.84 1.95 4.71
C CYS A 308 20.66 3.24 4.56
N VAL A 309 21.94 3.27 4.94
CA VAL A 309 22.77 4.50 4.89
C VAL A 309 22.85 5.07 3.46
N GLY A 310 22.58 6.36 3.27
CA GLY A 310 22.68 7.01 1.96
C GLY A 310 21.57 6.66 0.96
N LEU A 311 20.47 6.02 1.42
CA LEU A 311 19.23 5.97 0.65
C LEU A 311 18.63 7.40 0.50
N PRO A 312 17.86 7.67 -0.57
CA PRO A 312 17.22 8.96 -0.80
C PRO A 312 16.11 9.24 0.23
N PRO A 313 15.47 10.43 0.25
CA PRO A 313 14.35 10.71 1.13
C PRO A 313 13.22 9.68 1.06
N HIS A 314 12.58 9.38 2.19
CA HIS A 314 11.52 8.37 2.31
C HIS A 314 10.27 8.90 3.00
N VAL A 315 9.10 8.48 2.53
CA VAL A 315 7.82 8.60 3.24
C VAL A 315 7.20 7.22 3.42
N LEU A 316 6.82 6.90 4.65
CA LEU A 316 6.09 5.68 5.01
C LEU A 316 4.69 6.08 5.47
N ALA A 317 3.68 5.78 4.68
CA ALA A 317 2.29 5.94 5.10
C ALA A 317 1.75 4.57 5.52
N MET A 318 1.18 4.46 6.72
CA MET A 318 0.52 3.25 7.20
C MET A 318 -0.97 3.53 7.41
N ASP A 319 -1.77 2.49 7.51
CA ASP A 319 -3.18 2.58 7.93
C ASP A 319 -3.33 2.09 9.38
N GLU A 320 -4.21 2.72 10.16
CA GLU A 320 -4.34 2.45 11.60
C GLU A 320 -4.78 1.02 11.90
N LEU A 321 -5.71 0.50 11.10
CA LEU A 321 -6.37 -0.80 11.31
C LEU A 321 -5.82 -1.85 10.35
N ASP A 322 -4.51 -1.81 10.13
CA ASP A 322 -3.76 -2.69 9.24
C ASP A 322 -2.81 -3.60 10.04
N PRO A 323 -2.85 -4.94 9.85
CA PRO A 323 -1.86 -5.81 10.47
C PRO A 323 -0.40 -5.46 10.11
N LEU A 324 -0.14 -4.82 8.96
CA LEU A 324 1.19 -4.42 8.49
C LEU A 324 1.67 -3.07 9.04
N ARG A 325 0.87 -2.39 9.87
CA ARG A 325 1.21 -1.05 10.40
C ARG A 325 2.56 -1.01 11.09
N ASP A 326 2.82 -1.93 12.02
CA ASP A 326 4.00 -1.83 12.89
C ASP A 326 5.31 -2.16 12.16
N GLU A 327 5.27 -2.93 11.07
CA GLU A 327 6.47 -3.23 10.27
C GLU A 327 6.92 -2.03 9.43
N GLY A 328 5.99 -1.26 8.88
CA GLY A 328 6.28 0.04 8.26
C GLY A 328 6.89 1.02 9.26
N MET A 329 6.33 1.11 10.47
CA MET A 329 6.88 1.94 11.56
C MET A 329 8.29 1.50 11.98
N ALA A 330 8.54 0.19 12.04
CA ALA A 330 9.86 -0.35 12.37
C ALA A 330 10.89 -0.05 11.27
N TYR A 331 10.51 -0.13 9.99
CA TYR A 331 11.40 0.23 8.89
C TYR A 331 11.71 1.72 8.87
N HIS A 332 10.73 2.59 9.11
CA HIS A 332 10.95 4.03 9.28
C HIS A 332 11.98 4.35 10.37
N ARG A 333 11.90 3.69 11.54
CA ARG A 333 12.91 3.86 12.61
C ARG A 333 14.32 3.47 12.16
N LYS A 334 14.45 2.46 11.30
CA LYS A 334 15.75 2.06 10.73
C LYS A 334 16.30 3.08 9.75
N LEU A 335 15.45 3.68 8.92
CA LEU A 335 15.84 4.78 8.03
C LEU A 335 16.36 5.97 8.83
N LEU A 336 15.64 6.39 9.88
CA LEU A 336 16.10 7.46 10.77
C LEU A 336 17.43 7.13 11.45
N ALA A 337 17.59 5.90 11.95
CA ALA A 337 18.84 5.46 12.56
C ALA A 337 20.02 5.43 11.56
N ALA A 338 19.74 5.27 10.26
CA ALA A 338 20.72 5.33 9.18
C ALA A 338 21.00 6.76 8.67
N GLY A 339 20.36 7.78 9.25
CA GLY A 339 20.49 9.18 8.85
C GLY A 339 19.75 9.55 7.56
N VAL A 340 18.79 8.73 7.12
CA VAL A 340 17.95 9.04 5.96
C VAL A 340 16.92 10.10 6.34
N GLU A 341 16.67 11.06 5.46
CA GLU A 341 15.54 11.98 5.57
C GLU A 341 14.23 11.19 5.40
N ALA A 342 13.65 10.77 6.50
CA ALA A 342 12.46 9.92 6.52
C ALA A 342 11.33 10.57 7.32
N ASN A 343 10.12 10.46 6.79
CA ASN A 343 8.88 10.83 7.47
C ASN A 343 7.92 9.63 7.46
N ALA A 344 7.03 9.57 8.45
CA ALA A 344 5.97 8.57 8.49
C ALA A 344 4.66 9.15 9.00
N GLN A 345 3.56 8.62 8.50
CA GLN A 345 2.20 8.99 8.92
C GLN A 345 1.31 7.76 9.04
N VAL A 346 0.26 7.87 9.85
CA VAL A 346 -0.79 6.85 9.97
C VAL A 346 -2.12 7.46 9.56
N ASN A 347 -2.79 6.85 8.59
CA ASN A 347 -4.15 7.20 8.22
C ASN A 347 -5.10 6.54 9.23
N LEU A 348 -5.79 7.37 10.03
CA LEU A 348 -6.66 6.89 11.10
C LEU A 348 -7.99 6.35 10.56
N GLY A 349 -8.53 5.37 11.27
CA GLY A 349 -9.83 4.76 11.07
C GLY A 349 -9.97 3.89 9.82
N VAL A 350 -8.89 3.63 9.10
CA VAL A 350 -8.93 2.87 7.85
C VAL A 350 -8.13 1.58 7.94
N VAL A 351 -8.58 0.58 7.17
CA VAL A 351 -7.88 -0.70 7.01
C VAL A 351 -6.79 -0.59 5.95
N HIS A 352 -6.01 -1.65 5.79
CA HIS A 352 -4.94 -1.77 4.82
C HIS A 352 -5.32 -1.26 3.41
N ALA A 353 -4.52 -0.33 2.88
CA ALA A 353 -4.60 0.28 1.56
C ALA A 353 -5.98 0.88 1.20
N ALA A 354 -6.77 1.26 2.20
CA ALA A 354 -8.15 1.68 2.02
C ALA A 354 -8.30 2.92 1.13
N ALA A 355 -7.35 3.86 1.18
CA ALA A 355 -7.40 5.08 0.35
C ALA A 355 -7.33 4.77 -1.15
N LEU A 356 -6.71 3.64 -1.53
CA LEU A 356 -6.63 3.18 -2.91
C LEU A 356 -7.86 2.37 -3.31
N MET A 357 -8.29 1.42 -2.46
CA MET A 357 -9.37 0.49 -2.77
C MET A 357 -10.78 1.08 -2.60
N PHE A 358 -11.02 1.79 -1.50
CA PHE A 358 -12.37 2.19 -1.09
C PHE A 358 -12.66 3.65 -1.43
N ARG A 359 -12.11 4.17 -2.53
CA ARG A 359 -12.26 5.55 -3.00
C ARG A 359 -13.72 6.03 -2.99
N LYS A 360 -14.66 5.19 -3.41
CA LYS A 360 -16.09 5.56 -3.41
C LYS A 360 -16.68 5.73 -2.01
N LEU A 361 -16.20 4.97 -1.03
CA LEU A 361 -16.70 5.03 0.35
C LEU A 361 -16.07 6.18 1.14
N ILE A 362 -14.77 6.39 0.94
CA ILE A 362 -13.92 7.34 1.69
C ILE A 362 -13.10 8.23 0.73
N PRO A 363 -13.76 9.01 -0.15
CA PRO A 363 -13.08 9.83 -1.15
C PRO A 363 -12.13 10.86 -0.52
N GLU A 364 -12.43 11.34 0.69
CA GLU A 364 -11.56 12.26 1.43
C GLU A 364 -10.21 11.62 1.79
N SER A 365 -10.19 10.33 2.14
CA SER A 365 -8.96 9.59 2.42
C SER A 365 -8.14 9.37 1.16
N HIS A 366 -8.81 9.01 0.05
CA HIS A 366 -8.18 8.89 -1.27
C HIS A 366 -7.51 10.20 -1.72
N LEU A 367 -8.24 11.31 -1.62
CA LEU A 367 -7.75 12.64 -1.98
C LEU A 367 -6.59 13.08 -1.08
N LYS A 368 -6.63 12.81 0.22
CA LYS A 368 -5.53 13.11 1.14
C LYS A 368 -4.26 12.40 0.69
N VAL A 369 -4.32 11.08 0.49
CA VAL A 369 -3.11 10.29 0.20
C VAL A 369 -2.54 10.61 -1.18
N THR A 370 -3.37 10.79 -2.20
CA THR A 370 -2.89 11.17 -3.54
C THR A 370 -2.22 12.55 -3.55
N ARG A 371 -2.77 13.54 -2.83
CA ARG A 371 -2.11 14.85 -2.63
C ARG A 371 -0.78 14.73 -1.91
N ASP A 372 -0.70 13.88 -0.89
CA ASP A 372 0.51 13.70 -0.10
C ASP A 372 1.64 13.08 -0.93
N VAL A 373 1.35 12.03 -1.71
CA VAL A 373 2.29 11.46 -2.68
C VAL A 373 2.77 12.54 -3.65
N ALA A 374 1.86 13.30 -4.25
CA ALA A 374 2.23 14.35 -5.21
C ALA A 374 3.03 15.49 -4.57
N ALA A 375 2.71 15.88 -3.33
CA ALA A 375 3.44 16.90 -2.59
C ALA A 375 4.87 16.45 -2.31
N PHE A 376 5.05 15.22 -1.82
CA PHE A 376 6.37 14.62 -1.64
C PHE A 376 7.18 14.66 -2.94
N VAL A 377 6.64 14.12 -4.02
CA VAL A 377 7.34 13.99 -5.30
C VAL A 377 7.71 15.34 -5.91
N LYS A 378 6.88 16.38 -5.72
CA LYS A 378 7.18 17.75 -6.15
C LYS A 378 8.22 18.46 -5.29
N SER A 379 8.43 18.01 -4.05
CA SER A 379 9.41 18.60 -3.12
C SER A 379 10.83 18.06 -3.29
N LEU A 380 10.97 16.87 -3.88
CA LEU A 380 12.25 16.21 -4.14
C LEU A 380 13.13 17.01 -5.08
#